data_AF-A0A660NR63-F1
#
_entry.id   AF-A0A660NR63-F1
#
_cell.length_a   1.000
_cell.length_b   1.000
_cell.length_c   1.000
_cell.angle_alpha   90.00
_cell.angle_beta   90.00
_cell.angle_gamma   90.00
#
_symmetry.space_group_name_H-M   'P 1'
#
loop_
_entity.id
_entity.type
_entity.pdbx_description
1 polymer ?
#
loop_
_entity_poly.entity_id
_entity_poly.type
_entity_poly.pdbx_seq_one_letter_code
_entity_poly.pdbx_strand_id
1 'polypeptide(L)'
;NLFGMSWGIHITLFFVLTVIGITTGIYYMQSLNSYDESKRKQETINKSHRSAFFIEMRPFLRGKRLRLILIFPVLLVAQAFWSASMGPDDGDASGSNLLLPLAIIAPSVMVLQLTFALEGNYFDGLWTRPVSIAHLLFRKYYTAIPLTIGSFLLLLPTYFLYGTSLFVLVGSLLFALGFANVFILTYCFRTKAMDIFASGFMNTQGTDFSASSFAIAFTVMIGPMLMVSFLPPMVYGIVLSVLGLTGIVLHKPAIAWIARRYEANRYRHFERYRNK
;
A
#
# COMPACT_ATOMS: atom_id res chain seq x y z
N ASN A 1 -28.48 -21.86 3.36
CA ASN A 1 -28.19 -21.33 4.71
C ASN A 1 -27.24 -22.26 5.44
N LEU A 2 -25.96 -21.88 5.56
CA LEU A 2 -24.93 -22.69 6.22
C LEU A 2 -25.22 -22.97 7.72
N PHE A 3 -26.09 -22.15 8.34
CA PHE A 3 -26.51 -22.28 9.74
C PHE A 3 -28.01 -22.07 9.97
N GLY A 4 -28.84 -22.17 8.93
CA GLY A 4 -30.27 -21.85 9.03
C GLY A 4 -30.62 -20.37 9.30
N MET A 5 -29.63 -19.47 9.37
CA MET A 5 -29.81 -18.04 9.65
C MET A 5 -30.11 -17.22 8.39
N SER A 6 -30.68 -16.02 8.56
CA SER A 6 -30.86 -15.05 7.46
C SER A 6 -29.52 -14.64 6.84
N TRP A 7 -29.50 -14.40 5.53
CA TRP A 7 -28.32 -13.92 4.79
C TRP A 7 -27.73 -12.63 5.41
N GLY A 8 -28.57 -11.73 5.95
CA GLY A 8 -28.11 -10.53 6.63
C GLY A 8 -27.22 -10.80 7.85
N ILE A 9 -27.48 -11.89 8.56
CA ILE A 9 -26.68 -12.31 9.73
C ILE A 9 -25.32 -12.83 9.25
N HIS A 10 -25.29 -13.61 8.17
CA HIS A 10 -24.04 -14.11 7.58
C HIS A 10 -23.14 -12.97 7.09
N ILE A 11 -23.72 -11.94 6.45
CA ILE A 11 -23.00 -10.76 5.98
C ILE A 11 -22.43 -9.96 7.17
N THR A 12 -23.25 -9.71 8.19
CA THR A 12 -22.82 -8.96 9.39
C THR A 12 -21.68 -9.69 10.09
N LEU A 13 -21.80 -11.02 10.23
CA LEU A 13 -20.79 -11.86 10.85
C LEU A 13 -19.49 -11.88 10.03
N PHE A 14 -19.57 -11.89 8.70
CA PHE A 14 -18.40 -11.77 7.81
C PHE A 14 -17.65 -10.44 8.02
N PHE A 15 -18.37 -9.31 8.10
CA PHE A 15 -17.74 -8.01 8.36
C PHE A 15 -17.08 -7.97 9.74
N VAL A 16 -17.76 -8.47 10.77
CA VAL A 16 -17.21 -8.54 12.14
C VAL A 16 -15.94 -9.39 12.17
N LEU A 17 -15.96 -10.58 11.56
CA LEU A 17 -14.77 -11.44 11.45
C LEU A 17 -13.63 -10.78 10.66
N THR A 18 -13.97 -10.05 9.60
CA THR A 18 -12.98 -9.32 8.80
C THR A 18 -12.31 -8.22 9.62
N VAL A 19 -13.09 -7.43 10.35
CA VAL A 19 -12.56 -6.38 11.25
C VAL A 19 -11.73 -7.01 12.38
N ILE A 20 -12.18 -8.11 12.98
CA ILE A 20 -11.42 -8.85 14.00
C ILE A 20 -10.10 -9.39 13.41
N GLY A 21 -10.13 -9.96 12.22
CA GLY A 21 -8.94 -10.47 11.52
C GLY A 21 -7.93 -9.37 11.21
N ILE A 22 -8.39 -8.23 10.67
CA ILE A 22 -7.54 -7.07 10.39
C ILE A 22 -6.94 -6.51 11.69
N THR A 23 -7.76 -6.32 12.73
CA THR A 23 -7.29 -5.78 14.02
C THR A 23 -6.32 -6.71 14.72
N THR A 24 -6.55 -8.02 14.69
CA THR A 24 -5.65 -9.02 15.25
C THR A 24 -4.36 -9.13 14.44
N GLY A 25 -4.45 -9.02 13.11
CA GLY A 25 -3.27 -8.97 12.23
C GLY A 25 -2.41 -7.73 12.50
N ILE A 26 -3.03 -6.56 12.62
CA ILE A 26 -2.34 -5.32 13.02
C ILE A 26 -1.73 -5.46 14.41
N TYR A 27 -2.46 -6.04 15.36
CA TYR A 27 -1.98 -6.30 16.72
C TYR A 27 -0.77 -7.23 16.72
N TYR A 28 -0.80 -8.30 15.94
CA TYR A 28 0.32 -9.22 15.77
C TYR A 28 1.54 -8.50 15.18
N MET A 29 1.36 -7.73 14.11
CA MET A 29 2.47 -6.95 13.54
C MET A 29 3.02 -5.91 14.51
N GLN A 30 2.19 -5.37 15.40
CA GLN A 30 2.64 -4.48 16.48
C GLN A 30 3.49 -5.19 17.52
N SER A 31 3.31 -6.51 17.69
CA SER A 31 4.08 -7.35 18.61
C SER A 31 5.39 -7.87 18.02
N LEU A 32 5.61 -7.74 16.70
CA LEU A 32 6.85 -8.17 16.06
C LEU A 32 8.03 -7.29 16.50
N ASN A 33 9.13 -7.95 16.86
CA ASN A 33 10.36 -7.28 17.28
C ASN A 33 10.87 -6.33 16.19
N SER A 34 11.25 -5.11 16.60
CA SER A 34 12.14 -4.27 15.80
C SER A 34 13.58 -4.56 16.15
N TYR A 35 14.48 -4.29 15.20
CA TYR A 35 15.91 -4.29 15.41
C TYR A 35 16.29 -3.53 16.68
N ASP A 36 16.98 -4.19 17.60
CA ASP A 36 17.54 -3.64 18.84
C ASP A 36 19.03 -3.37 18.62
N GLU A 37 19.43 -2.10 18.72
CA GLU A 37 20.83 -1.67 18.57
C GLU A 37 21.71 -2.20 19.72
N SER A 38 21.12 -2.57 20.86
CA SER A 38 21.87 -3.09 21.99
C SER A 38 21.95 -4.62 21.96
N LYS A 39 22.98 -5.17 21.31
CA LYS A 39 23.31 -6.63 21.39
C LYS A 39 23.58 -7.14 22.82
N ARG A 40 23.46 -6.29 23.85
CA ARG A 40 23.90 -6.55 25.23
C ARG A 40 22.77 -6.88 26.21
N LYS A 41 21.49 -6.81 25.82
CA LYS A 41 20.38 -7.15 26.70
C LYS A 41 19.24 -7.83 25.94
N GLN A 42 19.16 -9.16 26.04
CA GLN A 42 17.89 -9.88 25.87
C GLN A 42 17.03 -9.57 27.10
N GLU A 43 16.44 -8.38 27.16
CA GLU A 43 15.31 -8.20 28.06
C GLU A 43 14.11 -8.94 27.46
N THR A 44 13.34 -9.60 28.31
CA THR A 44 12.01 -10.13 27.98
C THR A 44 11.09 -8.94 27.74
N ILE A 45 11.15 -8.37 26.54
CA ILE A 45 10.43 -7.15 26.20
C ILE A 45 8.95 -7.49 25.98
N ASN A 46 8.14 -7.09 26.96
CA ASN A 46 6.69 -7.02 26.82
C ASN A 46 6.30 -6.00 25.73
N LYS A 47 5.27 -6.37 24.93
CA LYS A 47 4.49 -5.55 23.98
C LYS A 47 5.08 -4.16 23.72
N SER A 48 5.92 -4.02 22.72
CA SER A 48 6.61 -2.76 22.48
C SER A 48 5.91 -1.92 21.42
N HIS A 49 5.63 -0.66 21.74
CA HIS A 49 5.31 0.43 20.81
C HIS A 49 6.44 0.74 19.78
N ARG A 50 7.33 -0.24 19.52
CA ARG A 50 8.56 -0.14 18.74
C ARG A 50 8.61 -1.11 17.56
N SER A 51 7.56 -1.84 17.21
CA SER A 51 7.60 -2.72 16.04
C SER A 51 7.91 -1.95 14.74
N ALA A 52 8.58 -2.63 13.81
CA ALA A 52 8.99 -2.08 12.53
C ALA A 52 7.79 -1.50 11.74
N PHE A 53 6.64 -2.19 11.77
CA PHE A 53 5.39 -1.74 11.16
C PHE A 53 4.86 -0.46 11.83
N PHE A 54 4.81 -0.42 13.16
CA PHE A 54 4.29 0.75 13.88
C PHE A 54 5.18 1.98 13.67
N ILE A 55 6.51 1.80 13.62
CA ILE A 55 7.44 2.90 13.35
C ILE A 55 7.15 3.54 11.99
N GLU A 56 6.90 2.73 10.95
CA GLU A 56 6.56 3.21 9.61
C GLU A 56 5.17 3.88 9.55
N MET A 57 4.20 3.39 10.31
CA MET A 57 2.83 3.94 10.31
C MET A 57 2.65 5.17 11.21
N ARG A 58 3.52 5.36 12.20
CA ARG A 58 3.43 6.44 13.19
C ARG A 58 3.40 7.85 12.59
N PRO A 59 4.20 8.21 11.56
CA PRO A 59 4.10 9.51 10.90
C PRO A 59 2.70 9.78 10.36
N PHE A 60 2.05 8.77 9.76
CA PHE A 60 0.72 8.90 9.19
C PHE A 60 -0.38 9.10 10.23
N LEU A 61 -0.22 8.53 11.42
CA LEU A 61 -1.16 8.75 12.52
C LEU A 61 -0.97 10.12 13.20
N ARG A 62 0.26 10.64 13.24
CA ARG A 62 0.61 11.88 13.95
C ARG A 62 0.46 13.14 13.11
N GLY A 63 0.87 13.12 11.84
CA GLY A 63 0.83 14.29 10.98
C GLY A 63 -0.59 14.52 10.44
N LYS A 64 -1.15 15.73 10.63
CA LYS A 64 -2.50 16.08 10.13
C LYS A 64 -2.63 15.88 8.61
N ARG A 65 -1.59 16.28 7.85
CA ARG A 65 -1.49 16.08 6.39
C ARG A 65 -1.43 14.60 6.01
N LEU A 66 -0.57 13.83 6.69
CA LEU A 66 -0.36 12.41 6.39
C LEU A 66 -1.55 11.54 6.78
N ARG A 67 -2.33 11.95 7.79
CA ARG A 67 -3.59 11.29 8.15
C ARG A 67 -4.60 11.38 7.02
N LEU A 68 -4.64 12.50 6.30
CA LEU A 68 -5.53 12.68 5.16
C LEU A 68 -5.16 11.76 3.99
N ILE A 69 -3.86 11.43 3.84
CA ILE A 69 -3.38 10.41 2.89
C ILE A 69 -3.92 9.01 3.24
N LEU A 70 -4.18 8.70 4.52
CA LEU A 70 -4.82 7.44 4.93
C LEU A 70 -6.36 7.48 4.82
N ILE A 71 -6.99 8.65 4.93
CA ILE A 71 -8.44 8.80 4.78
C ILE A 71 -8.87 8.60 3.32
N PHE A 72 -8.09 9.09 2.35
CA PHE A 72 -8.45 9.01 0.93
C PHE A 72 -8.66 7.57 0.43
N PRO A 73 -7.78 6.58 0.70
CA PRO A 73 -8.03 5.18 0.37
C PRO A 73 -9.29 4.59 1.03
N VAL A 74 -9.65 5.03 2.23
CA VAL A 74 -10.91 4.60 2.89
C VAL A 74 -12.12 5.11 2.11
N LEU A 75 -12.07 6.37 1.62
CA LEU A 75 -13.11 6.91 0.75
C LEU A 75 -13.21 6.14 -0.57
N LEU A 76 -12.09 5.71 -1.14
CA LEU A 76 -12.09 4.89 -2.36
C LEU A 76 -12.72 3.51 -2.14
N VAL A 77 -12.46 2.87 -0.99
CA VAL A 77 -13.13 1.60 -0.62
C VAL A 77 -14.64 1.83 -0.47
N ALA A 78 -15.07 2.90 0.20
CA ALA A 78 -16.48 3.24 0.32
C ALA A 78 -17.14 3.52 -1.04
N GLN A 79 -16.45 4.24 -1.93
CA GLN A 79 -16.92 4.53 -3.28
C GLN A 79 -17.03 3.27 -4.14
N ALA A 80 -16.06 2.35 -4.04
CA ALA A 80 -16.10 1.06 -4.73
C ALA A 80 -17.23 0.16 -4.22
N PHE A 81 -17.57 0.23 -2.93
CA PHE A 81 -18.78 -0.41 -2.40
C PHE A 81 -20.06 0.18 -2.98
N TRP A 82 -20.12 1.51 -3.01
CA TRP A 82 -21.27 2.22 -3.56
C TRP A 82 -21.47 1.90 -5.04
N SER A 83 -20.40 1.91 -5.85
CA SER A 83 -20.47 1.55 -7.27
C SER A 83 -20.86 0.09 -7.48
N ALA A 84 -20.43 -0.82 -6.61
CA ALA A 84 -20.88 -2.20 -6.67
C ALA A 84 -22.38 -2.33 -6.33
N SER A 85 -22.90 -1.52 -5.40
CA SER A 85 -24.30 -1.57 -4.96
C SER A 85 -25.31 -1.07 -5.98
N MET A 86 -24.90 -0.17 -6.89
CA MET A 86 -25.74 0.33 -7.97
C MET A 86 -26.05 -0.78 -9.00
N GLY A 87 -25.27 -1.87 -9.02
CA GLY A 87 -25.41 -2.92 -10.02
C GLY A 87 -24.96 -2.47 -11.42
N PRO A 88 -24.92 -3.39 -12.39
CA PRO A 88 -24.74 -3.03 -13.78
C PRO A 88 -26.04 -2.40 -14.29
N ASP A 89 -26.17 -1.08 -14.26
CA ASP A 89 -27.23 -0.38 -14.99
C ASP A 89 -27.13 -0.76 -16.48
N ASP A 90 -28.30 -1.00 -17.10
CA ASP A 90 -28.52 -1.42 -18.49
C ASP A 90 -27.36 -1.04 -19.44
N GLY A 91 -26.43 -1.97 -19.66
CA GLY A 91 -25.41 -1.90 -20.71
C GLY A 91 -23.96 -1.68 -20.28
N ASP A 92 -23.65 -1.33 -19.03
CA ASP A 92 -22.28 -0.91 -18.65
C ASP A 92 -21.69 -1.64 -17.43
N ALA A 93 -21.61 -2.97 -17.50
CA ALA A 93 -20.97 -3.84 -16.48
C ALA A 93 -19.47 -3.53 -16.24
N SER A 94 -18.85 -2.74 -17.12
CA SER A 94 -17.47 -2.25 -16.98
C SER A 94 -17.34 -1.16 -15.91
N GLY A 95 -18.38 -0.34 -15.70
CA GLY A 95 -18.38 0.76 -14.74
C GLY A 95 -18.35 0.31 -13.28
N SER A 96 -19.04 -0.79 -12.94
CA SER A 96 -19.12 -1.30 -11.56
C SER A 96 -17.80 -1.88 -11.05
N ASN A 97 -16.97 -2.42 -11.94
CA ASN A 97 -15.68 -3.03 -11.61
C ASN A 97 -14.50 -2.06 -11.65
N LEU A 98 -14.66 -0.87 -12.25
CA LEU A 98 -13.58 0.09 -12.49
C LEU A 98 -12.86 0.54 -11.21
N LEU A 99 -13.61 0.72 -10.12
CA LEU A 99 -13.07 1.21 -8.85
C LEU A 99 -12.47 0.10 -7.97
N LEU A 100 -12.74 -1.18 -8.26
CA LEU A 100 -12.26 -2.29 -7.42
C LEU A 100 -10.73 -2.39 -7.40
N PRO A 101 -10.01 -2.39 -8.55
CA PRO A 101 -8.55 -2.43 -8.52
C PRO A 101 -7.97 -1.21 -7.81
N LEU A 102 -8.52 -0.02 -8.07
CA LEU A 102 -8.05 1.22 -7.48
C LEU A 102 -8.13 1.20 -5.95
N ALA A 103 -9.28 0.79 -5.41
CA ALA A 103 -9.51 0.78 -3.97
C ALA A 103 -8.63 -0.26 -3.23
N ILE A 104 -8.24 -1.35 -3.91
CA ILE A 104 -7.29 -2.35 -3.38
C ILE A 104 -5.85 -1.83 -3.41
N ILE A 105 -5.45 -1.16 -4.50
CA ILE A 105 -4.06 -0.71 -4.74
C ILE A 105 -3.74 0.58 -3.97
N ALA A 106 -4.69 1.50 -3.87
CA ALA A 106 -4.46 2.86 -3.37
C ALA A 106 -3.82 2.93 -1.96
N PRO A 107 -4.24 2.17 -0.93
CA PRO A 107 -3.69 2.33 0.42
C PRO A 107 -2.18 2.08 0.49
N SER A 108 -1.70 1.02 -0.17
CA SER A 108 -0.27 0.69 -0.18
C SER A 108 0.53 1.69 -1.02
N VAL A 109 0.01 2.07 -2.19
CA VAL A 109 0.67 3.03 -3.09
C VAL A 109 0.78 4.41 -2.43
N MET A 110 -0.27 4.88 -1.77
CA MET A 110 -0.30 6.19 -1.12
C MET A 110 0.70 6.32 0.03
N VAL A 111 1.00 5.23 0.72
CA VAL A 111 2.05 5.16 1.74
C VAL A 111 3.42 5.03 1.09
N LEU A 112 3.58 4.11 0.14
CA LEU A 112 4.88 3.80 -0.46
C LEU A 112 5.43 4.93 -1.35
N GLN A 113 4.59 5.75 -1.97
CA GLN A 113 5.07 6.92 -2.72
C GLN A 113 5.87 7.91 -1.84
N LEU A 114 5.68 7.88 -0.52
CA LEU A 114 6.41 8.70 0.46
C LEU A 114 7.67 8.01 1.00
N THR A 115 8.12 6.91 0.37
CA THR A 115 9.16 5.99 0.83
C THR A 115 10.24 6.63 1.70
N PHE A 116 11.11 7.50 1.16
CA PHE A 116 12.15 8.18 1.94
C PHE A 116 11.87 9.66 2.18
N ALA A 117 10.68 10.14 1.83
CA ALA A 117 10.32 11.54 2.03
C ALA A 117 10.19 11.85 3.54
N LEU A 118 9.69 10.89 4.33
CA LEU A 118 9.53 11.02 5.77
C LEU A 118 10.87 10.96 6.52
N GLU A 119 11.77 10.08 6.08
CA GLU A 119 13.14 9.95 6.60
C GLU A 119 14.08 11.06 6.13
N GLY A 120 13.72 11.80 5.07
CA GLY A 120 14.57 12.81 4.44
C GLY A 120 15.16 13.83 5.40
N ASN A 121 14.43 14.23 6.44
CA ASN A 121 14.90 15.22 7.44
C ASN A 121 16.00 14.69 8.38
N TYR A 122 16.11 13.37 8.56
CA TYR A 122 17.10 12.73 9.42
C TYR A 122 17.91 11.67 8.67
N PHE A 123 17.89 11.73 7.33
CA PHE A 123 18.50 10.72 6.47
C PHE A 123 20.02 10.66 6.64
N ASP A 124 20.65 11.81 6.91
CA ASP A 124 22.08 11.88 7.22
C ASP A 124 22.44 11.06 8.47
N GLY A 125 21.60 11.09 9.51
CA GLY A 125 21.77 10.28 10.71
C GLY A 125 21.33 8.81 10.56
N LEU A 126 20.52 8.50 9.55
CA LEU A 126 20.16 7.12 9.22
C LEU A 126 21.33 6.36 8.59
N TRP A 127 22.16 7.07 7.81
CA TRP A 127 23.32 6.50 7.12
C TRP A 127 24.55 6.29 7.99
N THR A 128 24.63 6.95 9.15
CA THR A 128 25.68 6.66 10.14
C THR A 128 25.41 5.36 10.90
N ARG A 129 24.19 4.82 10.79
CA ARG A 129 23.79 3.56 11.42
C ARG A 129 24.07 2.38 10.48
N PRO A 130 24.34 1.18 11.02
CA PRO A 130 24.61 -0.02 10.22
C PRO A 130 23.31 -0.64 9.64
N VAL A 131 22.45 0.16 9.02
CA VAL A 131 21.19 -0.28 8.40
C VAL A 131 21.30 -0.13 6.89
N SER A 132 21.19 -1.23 6.15
CA SER A 132 21.25 -1.19 4.69
C SER A 132 19.97 -0.59 4.07
N ILE A 133 20.11 0.07 2.92
CA ILE A 133 18.96 0.61 2.19
C ILE A 133 18.00 -0.50 1.77
N ALA A 134 18.54 -1.67 1.40
CA ALA A 134 17.73 -2.85 1.10
C ALA A 134 16.82 -3.23 2.26
N HIS A 135 17.33 -3.23 3.50
CA HIS A 135 16.52 -3.56 4.68
C HIS A 135 15.40 -2.56 4.91
N LEU A 136 15.66 -1.26 4.71
CA LEU A 136 14.63 -0.22 4.81
C LEU A 136 13.53 -0.39 3.74
N LEU A 137 13.91 -0.69 2.50
CA LEU A 137 12.96 -0.92 1.41
C LEU A 137 12.13 -2.19 1.65
N PHE A 138 12.74 -3.27 2.14
CA PHE A 138 12.01 -4.47 2.56
C PHE A 138 11.00 -4.16 3.67
N ARG A 139 11.40 -3.38 4.68
CA ARG A 139 10.48 -2.97 5.75
C ARG A 139 9.26 -2.22 5.20
N LYS A 140 9.47 -1.32 4.24
CA LYS A 140 8.38 -0.57 3.59
C LYS A 140 7.47 -1.47 2.76
N TYR A 141 8.06 -2.37 1.97
CA TYR A 141 7.31 -3.38 1.22
C TYR A 141 6.42 -4.23 2.15
N TYR A 142 6.97 -4.80 3.22
CA TYR A 142 6.21 -5.64 4.15
C TYR A 142 5.18 -4.84 4.97
N THR A 143 5.41 -3.54 5.18
CA THR A 143 4.42 -2.64 5.81
C THR A 143 3.24 -2.36 4.87
N ALA A 144 3.47 -2.37 3.55
CA ALA A 144 2.44 -2.10 2.56
C ALA A 144 1.49 -3.28 2.31
N ILE A 145 2.00 -4.52 2.40
CA ILE A 145 1.23 -5.77 2.24
C ILE A 145 -0.08 -5.79 3.07
N PRO A 146 -0.05 -5.58 4.41
CA PRO A 146 -1.27 -5.65 5.21
C PRO A 146 -2.28 -4.54 4.86
N LEU A 147 -1.83 -3.39 4.34
CA LEU A 147 -2.74 -2.32 3.89
C LEU A 147 -3.52 -2.79 2.65
N THR A 148 -2.83 -3.44 1.71
CA THR A 148 -3.46 -4.03 0.52
C THR A 148 -4.42 -5.17 0.89
N ILE A 149 -3.98 -6.09 1.76
CA ILE A 149 -4.83 -7.21 2.21
C ILE A 149 -6.06 -6.67 2.95
N GLY A 150 -5.88 -5.67 3.81
CA GLY A 150 -6.98 -5.00 4.50
C GLY A 150 -8.03 -4.46 3.54
N SER A 151 -7.63 -3.73 2.50
CA SER A 151 -8.57 -3.23 1.49
C SER A 151 -9.25 -4.33 0.68
N PHE A 152 -8.52 -5.38 0.28
CA PHE A 152 -9.12 -6.54 -0.39
C PHE A 152 -10.19 -7.21 0.49
N LEU A 153 -9.88 -7.45 1.76
CA LEU A 153 -10.82 -8.08 2.70
C LEU A 153 -12.05 -7.20 2.93
N LEU A 154 -11.87 -5.89 3.01
CA LEU A 154 -12.99 -4.95 3.11
C LEU A 154 -13.90 -5.05 1.89
N LEU A 155 -13.34 -5.20 0.67
CA LEU A 155 -14.10 -5.27 -0.60
C LEU A 155 -14.62 -6.68 -0.94
N LEU A 156 -14.15 -7.73 -0.28
CA LEU A 156 -14.61 -9.11 -0.51
C LEU A 156 -16.14 -9.30 -0.38
N PRO A 157 -16.86 -8.65 0.56
CA PRO A 157 -18.32 -8.70 0.64
C PRO A 157 -19.02 -8.26 -0.64
N THR A 158 -18.42 -7.38 -1.46
CA THR A 158 -19.05 -6.92 -2.71
C THR A 158 -19.33 -8.09 -3.67
N TYR A 159 -18.52 -9.14 -3.64
CA TYR A 159 -18.77 -10.36 -4.43
C TYR A 159 -20.05 -11.07 -3.98
N PHE A 160 -20.19 -11.27 -2.67
CA PHE A 160 -21.35 -11.99 -2.11
C PHE A 160 -22.64 -11.17 -2.18
N LEU A 161 -22.55 -9.84 -2.09
CA LEU A 161 -23.69 -8.93 -2.05
C LEU A 161 -24.17 -8.52 -3.44
N TYR A 162 -23.24 -8.24 -4.35
CA TYR A 162 -23.51 -7.57 -5.62
C TYR A 162 -22.99 -8.34 -6.83
N GLY A 163 -22.43 -9.53 -6.63
CA GLY A 163 -21.95 -10.38 -7.74
C GLY A 163 -20.73 -9.83 -8.47
N THR A 164 -19.92 -8.97 -7.82
CA THR A 164 -18.66 -8.47 -8.42
C THR A 164 -17.70 -9.60 -8.76
N SER A 165 -16.80 -9.42 -9.72
CA SER A 165 -15.94 -10.52 -10.13
C SER A 165 -14.89 -10.86 -9.07
N LEU A 166 -15.01 -12.03 -8.43
CA LEU A 166 -13.99 -12.55 -7.50
C LEU A 166 -12.62 -12.66 -8.15
N PHE A 167 -12.57 -13.05 -9.43
CA PHE A 167 -11.34 -13.14 -10.18
C PHE A 167 -10.62 -11.79 -10.30
N VAL A 168 -11.39 -10.71 -10.46
CA VAL A 168 -10.87 -9.33 -10.53
C VAL A 168 -10.38 -8.86 -9.16
N LEU A 169 -11.11 -9.17 -8.09
CA LEU A 169 -10.67 -8.86 -6.72
C LEU A 169 -9.32 -9.54 -6.40
N VAL A 170 -9.21 -10.85 -6.69
CA VAL A 170 -7.98 -11.62 -6.45
C VAL A 170 -6.85 -11.16 -7.38
N GLY A 171 -7.12 -10.94 -8.67
CA GLY A 171 -6.13 -10.43 -9.61
C GLY A 171 -5.59 -9.07 -9.20
N SER A 172 -6.46 -8.17 -8.73
CA SER A 172 -6.08 -6.85 -8.21
C SER A 172 -5.24 -6.96 -6.93
N LEU A 173 -5.58 -7.88 -6.03
CA LEU A 173 -4.76 -8.17 -4.84
C LEU A 173 -3.36 -8.64 -5.24
N LEU A 174 -3.26 -9.62 -6.14
CA LEU A 174 -1.97 -10.14 -6.61
C LEU A 174 -1.13 -9.05 -7.27
N PHE A 175 -1.75 -8.28 -8.18
CA PHE A 175 -1.10 -7.14 -8.83
C PHE A 175 -0.57 -6.14 -7.80
N ALA A 176 -1.38 -5.81 -6.80
CA ALA A 176 -1.01 -4.87 -5.76
C ALA A 176 0.16 -5.38 -4.91
N LEU A 177 0.07 -6.63 -4.42
CA LEU A 177 1.09 -7.25 -3.57
C LEU A 177 2.44 -7.38 -4.29
N GLY A 178 2.43 -7.84 -5.55
CA GLY A 178 3.64 -8.08 -6.32
C GLY A 178 4.11 -6.86 -7.09
N PHE A 179 3.43 -6.55 -8.19
CA PHE A 179 3.90 -5.56 -9.15
C PHE A 179 3.83 -4.14 -8.60
N ALA A 180 2.65 -3.70 -8.14
CA ALA A 180 2.42 -2.32 -7.71
C ALA A 180 3.36 -1.91 -6.58
N ASN A 181 3.40 -2.70 -5.49
CA ASN A 181 4.21 -2.40 -4.32
C ASN A 181 5.73 -2.38 -4.62
N VAL A 182 6.21 -3.27 -5.50
CA VAL A 182 7.63 -3.24 -5.91
C VAL A 182 7.92 -2.05 -6.82
N PHE A 183 7.05 -1.77 -7.79
CA PHE A 183 7.25 -0.71 -8.76
C PHE A 183 7.19 0.67 -8.11
N ILE A 184 6.27 0.91 -7.18
CA ILE A 184 6.14 2.19 -6.48
C ILE A 184 7.36 2.48 -5.59
N LEU A 185 8.08 1.47 -5.08
CA LEU A 185 9.32 1.70 -4.32
C LEU A 185 10.38 2.45 -5.12
N THR A 186 10.32 2.43 -6.46
CA THR A 186 11.22 3.23 -7.31
C THR A 186 11.05 4.75 -7.12
N TYR A 187 9.97 5.20 -6.47
CA TYR A 187 9.83 6.58 -6.00
C TYR A 187 10.99 7.02 -5.10
N CYS A 188 11.69 6.10 -4.42
CA CYS A 188 12.86 6.43 -3.62
C CYS A 188 13.90 7.24 -4.41
N PHE A 189 14.03 7.03 -5.72
CA PHE A 189 14.97 7.78 -6.56
C PHE A 189 14.56 9.24 -6.80
N ARG A 190 13.34 9.64 -6.44
CA ARG A 190 12.72 10.95 -6.74
C ARG A 190 12.21 11.69 -5.50
N THR A 191 12.12 11.02 -4.36
CA THR A 191 11.66 11.66 -3.11
C THR A 191 12.51 12.86 -2.70
N LYS A 192 11.86 13.89 -2.17
CA LYS A 192 12.48 15.03 -1.47
C LYS A 192 12.14 14.95 0.01
N ALA A 193 12.87 15.68 0.86
CA ALA A 193 12.55 15.72 2.28
C ALA A 193 11.18 16.38 2.47
N MET A 194 10.38 15.82 3.37
CA MET A 194 9.05 16.33 3.67
C MET A 194 8.93 16.68 5.14
N ASP A 195 8.48 17.90 5.43
CA ASP A 195 8.10 18.26 6.79
C ASP A 195 6.76 17.60 7.17
N ILE A 196 6.80 16.79 8.22
CA ILE A 196 5.66 16.03 8.76
C ILE A 196 4.64 16.96 9.43
N PHE A 197 5.08 18.12 9.92
CA PHE A 197 4.26 19.08 10.67
C PHE A 197 3.85 20.32 9.87
N ALA A 198 4.34 20.48 8.64
CA ALA A 198 3.92 21.57 7.78
C ALA A 198 2.39 21.56 7.55
N SER A 199 1.78 22.73 7.64
CA SER A 199 0.34 22.92 7.41
C SER A 199 0.04 22.97 5.89
N GLY A 200 -1.14 22.46 5.50
CA GLY A 200 -1.62 22.48 4.12
C GLY A 200 -1.73 21.10 3.46
N PHE A 201 -2.92 20.78 2.93
CA PHE A 201 -3.19 19.54 2.21
C PHE A 201 -2.53 19.53 0.81
N MET A 202 -2.58 20.67 0.11
CA MET A 202 -1.90 20.89 -1.17
C MET A 202 -0.51 21.51 -1.01
N ASN A 203 0.20 21.15 0.05
CA ASN A 203 1.64 21.41 0.07
C ASN A 203 2.31 20.28 -0.71
N THR A 204 3.19 20.62 -1.63
CA THR A 204 3.73 19.72 -2.65
C THR A 204 5.10 19.16 -2.24
N GLN A 205 5.55 19.52 -1.04
CA GLN A 205 6.78 19.03 -0.42
C GLN A 205 6.75 17.51 -0.25
N GLY A 206 7.89 16.87 -0.54
CA GLY A 206 8.09 15.42 -0.44
C GLY A 206 8.08 14.67 -1.76
N THR A 207 7.36 15.19 -2.76
CA THR A 207 7.19 14.53 -4.07
C THR A 207 7.61 15.48 -5.18
N ASP A 208 8.51 15.02 -6.05
CA ASP A 208 8.86 15.76 -7.25
C ASP A 208 7.74 15.61 -8.29
N PHE A 209 7.09 16.70 -8.72
CA PHE A 209 6.10 16.71 -9.83
C PHE A 209 6.77 16.57 -11.20
N SER A 210 7.80 15.74 -11.27
CA SER A 210 8.41 15.37 -12.52
C SER A 210 7.49 14.44 -13.31
N ALA A 211 7.49 14.57 -14.63
CA ALA A 211 6.79 13.66 -15.55
C ALA A 211 7.10 12.18 -15.26
N SER A 212 8.31 11.86 -14.78
CA SER A 212 8.68 10.49 -14.41
C SER A 212 7.97 10.01 -13.14
N SER A 213 7.80 10.87 -12.13
CA SER A 213 7.06 10.51 -10.91
C SER A 213 5.60 10.25 -11.27
N PHE A 214 5.01 11.15 -12.06
CA PHE A 214 3.65 10.98 -12.57
C PHE A 214 3.50 9.68 -13.36
N ALA A 215 4.43 9.37 -14.26
CA ALA A 215 4.43 8.11 -15.01
C ALA A 215 4.42 6.87 -14.09
N ILE A 216 5.18 6.89 -12.97
CA ILE A 216 5.21 5.76 -12.04
C ILE A 216 3.85 5.58 -11.35
N ALA A 217 3.27 6.63 -10.77
CA ALA A 217 1.95 6.54 -10.14
C ALA A 217 0.84 6.21 -11.15
N PHE A 218 0.90 6.79 -12.35
CA PHE A 218 -0.08 6.53 -13.42
C PHE A 218 -0.04 5.08 -13.86
N THR A 219 1.15 4.50 -14.05
CA THR A 219 1.30 3.10 -14.44
C THR A 219 0.63 2.16 -13.43
N VAL A 220 0.77 2.44 -12.14
CA VAL A 220 0.28 1.57 -11.08
C VAL A 220 -1.20 1.77 -10.77
N MET A 221 -1.69 3.02 -10.77
CA MET A 221 -3.08 3.33 -10.40
C MET A 221 -4.03 3.35 -11.60
N ILE A 222 -3.64 4.00 -12.69
CA ILE A 222 -4.49 4.14 -13.89
C ILE A 222 -4.33 2.97 -14.84
N GLY A 223 -3.16 2.34 -14.91
CA GLY A 223 -2.93 1.14 -15.73
C GLY A 223 -4.05 0.10 -15.57
N PRO A 224 -4.33 -0.39 -14.34
CA PRO A 224 -5.42 -1.33 -14.08
C PRO A 224 -6.81 -0.80 -14.49
N MET A 225 -7.09 0.49 -14.31
CA MET A 225 -8.37 1.09 -14.72
C MET A 225 -8.56 1.04 -16.24
N LEU A 226 -7.52 1.42 -17.01
CA LEU A 226 -7.57 1.36 -18.46
C LEU A 226 -7.80 -0.08 -18.93
N MET A 227 -7.18 -1.06 -18.27
CA MET A 227 -7.42 -2.46 -18.58
C MET A 227 -8.87 -2.86 -18.34
N VAL A 228 -9.52 -2.39 -17.28
CA VAL A 228 -10.96 -2.64 -17.03
C VAL A 228 -11.83 -1.99 -18.12
N SER A 229 -11.47 -0.79 -18.59
CA SER A 229 -12.25 -0.08 -19.62
C SER A 229 -12.14 -0.69 -21.02
N PHE A 230 -10.99 -1.29 -21.36
CA PHE A 230 -10.71 -1.75 -22.73
C PHE A 230 -10.63 -3.27 -22.91
N LEU A 231 -10.54 -4.05 -21.82
CA LEU A 231 -10.38 -5.50 -21.90
C LEU A 231 -11.56 -6.23 -21.22
N PRO A 232 -11.93 -7.42 -21.72
CA PRO A 232 -12.89 -8.27 -21.02
C PRO A 232 -12.43 -8.67 -19.61
N PRO A 233 -13.35 -8.89 -18.64
CA PRO A 233 -13.05 -9.31 -17.27
C PRO A 233 -12.05 -10.45 -17.11
N MET A 234 -12.16 -11.46 -17.98
CA MET A 234 -11.25 -12.60 -17.97
C MET A 234 -9.82 -12.18 -18.37
N VAL A 235 -9.68 -11.33 -19.39
CA VAL A 235 -8.38 -10.97 -19.95
C VAL A 235 -7.60 -10.10 -18.97
N TYR A 236 -8.18 -9.00 -18.47
CA TYR A 236 -7.44 -8.16 -17.53
C TYR A 236 -7.21 -8.86 -16.18
N GLY A 237 -8.13 -9.70 -15.72
CA GLY A 237 -7.93 -10.50 -14.50
C GLY A 237 -6.72 -11.43 -14.63
N ILE A 238 -6.52 -12.07 -15.79
CA ILE A 238 -5.32 -12.88 -16.09
C ILE A 238 -4.08 -12.00 -16.06
N VAL A 239 -4.09 -10.86 -16.75
CA VAL A 239 -2.89 -10.00 -16.83
C VAL A 239 -2.49 -9.45 -15.47
N LEU A 240 -3.45 -8.96 -14.67
CA LEU A 240 -3.20 -8.50 -13.30
C LEU A 240 -2.62 -9.62 -12.43
N SER A 241 -3.16 -10.83 -12.56
CA SER A 241 -2.68 -12.01 -11.81
C SER A 241 -1.25 -12.40 -12.21
N VAL A 242 -0.94 -12.44 -13.51
CA VAL A 242 0.39 -12.79 -14.02
C VAL A 242 1.44 -11.73 -13.61
N LEU A 243 1.12 -10.44 -13.78
CA LEU A 243 1.99 -9.36 -13.30
C LEU A 243 2.18 -9.40 -11.79
N GLY A 244 1.12 -9.68 -11.05
CA GLY A 244 1.17 -9.85 -9.59
C GLY A 244 2.09 -11.00 -9.17
N LEU A 245 1.88 -12.19 -9.72
CA LEU A 245 2.69 -13.37 -9.40
C LEU A 245 4.16 -13.19 -9.77
N THR A 246 4.44 -12.62 -10.95
CA THR A 246 5.83 -12.30 -11.34
C THR A 246 6.46 -11.30 -10.38
N GLY A 247 5.73 -10.26 -9.96
CA GLY A 247 6.19 -9.31 -8.94
C GLY A 247 6.47 -9.98 -7.58
N ILE A 248 5.60 -10.90 -7.15
CA ILE A 248 5.79 -11.65 -5.90
C ILE A 248 7.03 -12.56 -5.98
N VAL A 249 7.28 -13.22 -7.11
CA VAL A 249 8.49 -14.05 -7.27
C VAL A 249 9.74 -13.17 -7.30
N LEU A 250 9.69 -12.03 -7.97
CA LEU A 250 10.85 -11.17 -8.24
C LEU A 250 11.08 -10.06 -7.20
N HIS A 251 10.23 -9.90 -6.17
CA HIS A 251 10.33 -8.77 -5.24
C HIS A 251 11.69 -8.69 -4.54
N LYS A 252 12.27 -9.81 -4.10
CA LYS A 252 13.58 -9.83 -3.42
C LYS A 252 14.72 -9.33 -4.31
N PRO A 253 14.96 -9.92 -5.51
CA PRO A 253 16.01 -9.42 -6.39
C PRO A 253 15.71 -8.00 -6.90
N ALA A 254 14.45 -7.64 -7.14
CA ALA A 254 14.07 -6.29 -7.55
C ALA A 254 14.37 -5.24 -6.47
N ILE A 255 13.96 -5.47 -5.22
CA ILE A 255 14.24 -4.55 -4.10
C ILE A 255 15.74 -4.42 -3.85
N ALA A 256 16.50 -5.52 -3.94
CA ALA A 256 17.96 -5.49 -3.83
C ALA A 256 18.60 -4.68 -4.97
N TRP A 257 18.07 -4.77 -6.19
CA TRP A 257 18.50 -3.94 -7.32
C TRP A 257 18.19 -2.46 -7.10
N ILE A 258 16.97 -2.13 -6.63
CA ILE A 258 16.57 -0.75 -6.29
C ILE A 258 17.54 -0.18 -5.25
N ALA A 259 17.85 -0.94 -4.20
CA ALA A 259 18.78 -0.55 -3.14
C ALA A 259 20.19 -0.27 -3.68
N ARG A 260 20.78 -1.19 -4.45
CA ARG A 260 22.11 -1.01 -5.05
C ARG A 260 22.16 0.24 -5.94
N ARG A 261 21.12 0.44 -6.75
CA ARG A 261 21.00 1.63 -7.61
C ARG A 261 20.88 2.91 -6.78
N TYR A 262 20.17 2.87 -5.65
CA TYR A 262 20.02 4.00 -4.76
C TYR A 262 21.37 4.39 -4.14
N GLU A 263 22.07 3.40 -3.59
CA GLU A 263 23.39 3.56 -2.95
C GLU A 263 24.46 4.04 -3.95
N ALA A 264 24.43 3.55 -5.20
CA ALA A 264 25.35 3.98 -6.25
C ALA A 264 25.24 5.49 -6.59
N ASN A 265 24.09 6.12 -6.36
CA ASN A 265 23.90 7.57 -6.57
C ASN A 265 23.65 8.33 -5.26
N ARG A 266 24.10 7.80 -4.12
CA ARG A 266 23.79 8.35 -2.79
C ARG A 266 23.98 9.86 -2.66
N TYR A 267 25.08 10.39 -3.20
CA TYR A 267 25.42 11.82 -3.09
C TYR A 267 24.36 12.71 -3.71
N ARG A 268 23.88 12.36 -4.91
CA ARG A 268 22.80 13.08 -5.60
C ARG A 268 21.48 13.05 -4.82
N HIS A 269 21.20 11.96 -4.11
CA HIS A 269 20.02 11.88 -3.26
C HIS A 269 20.16 12.77 -2.01
N PHE A 270 21.34 12.78 -1.37
CA PHE A 270 21.60 13.66 -0.22
C PHE A 270 21.51 15.15 -0.56
N GLU A 271 22.10 15.57 -1.68
CA GLU A 271 21.98 16.95 -2.16
C GLU A 271 20.51 17.37 -2.30
N ARG A 272 19.67 16.47 -2.81
CA ARG A 272 18.24 16.72 -2.96
C ARG A 272 17.49 16.83 -1.63
N TYR A 273 17.91 16.12 -0.59
CA TYR A 273 17.31 16.27 0.74
C TYR A 273 17.72 17.57 1.43
N ARG A 274 18.87 18.13 1.07
CA ARG A 274 19.42 19.37 1.65
C ARG A 274 18.98 20.63 0.91
N ASN A 275 18.85 20.56 -0.42
CA ASN A 275 18.40 21.66 -1.26
C ASN A 275 16.86 21.73 -1.20
N LYS A 276 16.35 22.58 -0.30
CA LYS A 276 14.91 22.87 -0.15
C LYS A 276 14.35 23.61 -1.36
#